data_AF-A0A0C2DDF7-F1
#
_entry.id   AF-A0A0C2DDF7-F1
#
_cell.length_a   1.000
_cell.length_b   1.000
_cell.length_c   1.000
_cell.angle_alpha   90.00
_cell.angle_beta   90.00
_cell.angle_gamma   90.00
#
_symmetry.space_group_name_H-M   'P 1'
#
loop_
_entity.id
_entity.type
_entity.pdbx_description
1 polymer ?
#
loop_
_entity_poly.entity_id
_entity_poly.type
_entity_poly.pdbx_seq_one_letter_code
_entity_poly.pdbx_strand_id
1 'polypeptide(L)' 'MDLASDRRGFLIKAAEMGMANNEYVFILLGMRSLGFVSNGLAPIWEDANYDNVDGMDNVAKLAAQYMIVRSLMNSD' A
#
# COMPACT_ATOMS: atom_id res chain seq x y z
N MET A 1 -10.54 2.73 2.54
CA MET A 1 -9.41 3.03 1.64
C MET A 1 -9.48 1.95 0.58
N ASP A 2 -10.38 2.15 -0.38
CA ASP A 2 -11.03 1.05 -1.08
C ASP A 2 -10.49 0.89 -2.50
N LEU A 3 -9.95 1.98 -3.06
CA LEU A 3 -9.30 2.00 -4.37
C LEU A 3 -7.77 1.86 -4.27
N ALA A 4 -7.13 1.42 -5.35
CA ALA A 4 -5.66 1.41 -5.46
C ALA A 4 -5.06 2.81 -5.31
N SER A 5 -5.68 3.80 -5.96
CA SER A 5 -5.34 5.22 -5.85
C SER A 5 -5.37 5.75 -4.42
N ASP A 6 -6.37 5.38 -3.61
CA ASP A 6 -6.46 5.81 -2.21
C ASP A 6 -5.30 5.27 -1.37
N ARG A 7 -4.97 3.98 -1.57
CA ARG A 7 -3.86 3.31 -0.86
C ARG A 7 -2.52 3.91 -1.25
N ARG A 8 -2.33 4.17 -2.54
CA ARG A 8 -1.15 4.87 -3.06
C ARG A 8 -1.02 6.29 -2.50
N GLY A 9 -2.11 7.07 -2.50
CA GLY A 9 -2.12 8.43 -1.95
C GLY A 9 -1.82 8.47 -0.45
N PHE A 10 -2.29 7.47 0.30
CA PHE A 10 -1.91 7.31 1.71
C PHE A 10 -0.40 7.09 1.89
N LEU A 11 0.19 6.17 1.11
CA LEU A 11 1.61 5.86 1.18
C LEU A 11 2.48 7.09 0.86
N ILE A 12 2.10 7.86 -0.15
CA ILE A 12 2.77 9.12 -0.50
C ILE A 12 2.73 10.10 0.67
N LYS A 13 1.54 10.37 1.22
CA LYS A 13 1.40 11.28 2.37
C LYS A 13 2.20 10.80 3.58
N ALA A 14 2.21 9.50 3.85
CA ALA A 14 3.00 8.92 4.93
C ALA A 14 4.50 9.20 4.75
N ALA A 15 5.02 9.05 3.52
CA ALA A 15 6.41 9.38 3.22
C ALA A 15 6.68 10.89 3.34
N GLU A 16 5.80 11.75 2.84
CA GLU A 16 5.93 13.21 2.95
C GLU A 16 5.91 13.70 4.40
N MET A 17 5.17 13.00 5.28
CA MET A 17 5.18 13.23 6.72
C MET A 17 6.41 12.64 7.43
N GLY A 18 7.37 12.08 6.69
CA GLY A 18 8.59 11.49 7.23
C GLY A 18 8.39 10.15 7.92
N MET A 19 7.25 9.49 7.73
CA MET A 19 6.87 8.26 8.43
C MET A 19 7.26 6.98 7.67
N ALA A 20 7.98 7.08 6.55
CA ALA A 20 8.54 5.93 5.84
C ALA A 20 9.92 5.54 6.42
N ASN A 21 9.95 5.19 7.70
CA ASN A 21 11.16 4.85 8.44
C ASN A 21 10.88 3.79 9.53
N ASN A 22 11.94 3.26 10.15
CA ASN A 22 11.87 2.15 11.13
C ASN A 22 11.10 2.47 12.44
N GLU A 23 10.73 3.72 12.69
CA GLU A 23 9.95 4.14 13.86
C GLU A 23 8.44 3.93 13.66
N TYR A 24 7.99 3.79 12.41
CA TYR A 24 6.57 3.71 12.08
C TYR A 24 6.24 2.43 11.31
N VAL A 25 5.06 1.87 11.61
CA VAL A 25 4.48 0.76 10.87
C VAL A 25 3.02 1.06 10.60
N PHE A 26 2.58 0.83 9.37
CA PHE A 26 1.20 0.97 8.95
C PHE A 26 0.53 -0.39 8.89
N ILE A 27 -0.69 -0.51 9.40
CA ILE A 27 -1.45 -1.75 9.33
C ILE A 27 -2.67 -1.51 8.46
N LEU A 28 -2.73 -2.18 7.31
CA LEU A 28 -3.94 -2.23 6.51
C LEU A 28 -4.77 -3.46 6.92
N LEU A 29 -5.92 -3.20 7.54
CA LEU A 29 -6.93 -4.21 7.84
C LEU A 29 -8.03 -4.15 6.78
N GLY A 30 -8.24 -5.25 6.04
CA GLY A 30 -9.22 -5.25 4.96
C GLY A 30 -9.79 -6.63 4.65
N MET A 31 -11.02 -6.64 4.14
CA MET A 31 -11.71 -7.82 3.63
C MET A 31 -11.51 -7.91 2.10
N ARG A 32 -10.33 -8.28 1.60
CA ARG A 32 -10.15 -8.73 0.20
C ARG A 32 -8.72 -9.20 -0.08
N SER A 33 -8.62 -10.29 -0.85
CA SER A 33 -7.38 -10.77 -1.44
C SER A 33 -6.85 -9.72 -2.41
N LEU A 34 -5.78 -9.03 -2.03
CA LEU A 34 -4.99 -8.22 -2.95
C LEU A 34 -4.38 -9.17 -3.99
N GLY A 35 -4.80 -9.07 -5.26
CA GLY A 35 -4.35 -9.93 -6.35
C GLY A 35 -2.82 -10.10 -6.39
N PHE A 36 -2.38 -11.34 -6.33
CA PHE A 36 -1.04 -11.71 -5.92
C PHE A 36 0.06 -11.44 -6.97
N VAL A 37 1.16 -10.75 -6.59
CA VAL A 37 2.49 -11.06 -7.17
C VAL A 37 3.04 -12.34 -6.51
N SER A 38 4.21 -12.84 -6.93
CA SER A 38 4.77 -14.14 -6.49
C SER A 38 4.92 -14.33 -4.97
N ASN A 39 4.82 -13.26 -4.17
CA ASN A 39 4.81 -13.29 -2.72
C ASN A 39 3.39 -13.20 -2.09
N GLY A 40 2.31 -13.29 -2.88
CA GLY A 40 0.96 -13.31 -2.36
C GLY A 40 0.42 -11.94 -1.92
N LEU A 41 0.88 -10.83 -2.49
CA LEU A 41 0.31 -9.49 -2.24
C LEU A 41 0.17 -8.71 -3.56
N ALA A 42 -0.94 -8.02 -3.82
CA ALA A 42 -0.91 -6.96 -4.85
C ALA A 42 0.05 -5.88 -4.39
N PRO A 43 0.90 -5.32 -5.26
CA PRO A 43 1.73 -4.19 -4.90
C PRO A 43 0.79 -3.03 -4.53
N ILE A 44 0.67 -2.76 -3.23
CA ILE A 44 -0.30 -1.78 -2.71
C ILE A 44 -0.02 -0.34 -3.17
N TRP A 45 1.20 -0.12 -3.68
CA TRP A 45 1.66 1.13 -4.28
C TRP A 45 1.40 1.22 -5.79
N GLU A 46 1.03 0.12 -6.45
CA GLU A 46 0.76 0.08 -7.89
C GLU A 46 -0.70 0.42 -8.15
N ASP A 47 -0.93 1.53 -8.85
CA ASP A 47 -2.24 1.85 -9.41
C ASP A 47 -2.36 1.15 -10.77
N ALA A 48 -3.48 0.44 -10.98
CA ALA A 48 -3.76 -0.23 -12.25
C ALA A 48 -4.08 0.78 -13.38
N ASN A 49 -4.39 2.02 -13.01
CA ASN A 49 -4.44 3.12 -13.95
C ASN A 49 -2.99 3.54 -14.24
N TYR A 50 -2.52 3.23 -15.45
CA TYR A 50 -1.18 3.53 -15.99
C TYR A 50 -0.77 5.01 -16.00
N ASP A 51 -1.57 5.89 -15.41
CA ASP A 51 -1.44 7.34 -15.43
C ASP A 51 -0.88 7.84 -14.08
N ASN A 52 0.21 7.22 -13.61
CA ASN A 52 1.01 7.70 -12.48
C ASN A 52 1.80 8.97 -12.88
N VAL A 53 1.08 10.02 -13.30
CA VAL A 53 1.64 11.28 -13.85
C VAL A 53 2.48 12.05 -12.82
N ASP A 54 2.37 11.71 -11.54
CA ASP A 54 3.08 12.40 -10.45
C ASP A 54 4.54 11.95 -10.24
N GLY A 55 4.97 10.84 -10.86
CA GLY A 55 6.34 10.32 -10.73
C GLY A 55 6.72 9.79 -9.32
N MET A 56 5.74 9.54 -8.45
CA MET A 56 5.97 9.22 -7.03
C MET A 56 6.07 7.72 -6.71
N ASP A 57 6.22 6.86 -7.71
CA ASP A 57 6.19 5.41 -7.53
C ASP A 57 7.30 4.90 -6.60
N ASN A 58 8.48 5.51 -6.66
CA ASN A 58 9.57 5.19 -5.73
C ASN A 58 9.23 5.57 -4.28
N VAL A 59 8.51 6.67 -4.09
CA VAL A 59 8.09 7.17 -2.76
C VAL A 59 7.01 6.25 -2.18
N ALA A 60 6.00 5.93 -2.99
CA ALA A 60 4.94 5.00 -2.59
C ALA A 60 5.51 3.61 -2.28
N LYS A 61 6.44 3.12 -3.09
CA LYS A 61 7.14 1.85 -2.88
C LYS A 61 7.97 1.85 -1.60
N LEU A 62 8.66 2.95 -1.29
CA LEU A 62 9.42 3.09 -0.04
C LEU A 62 8.48 3.02 1.18
N ALA A 63 7.41 3.81 1.19
CA ALA A 63 6.44 3.79 2.28
C ALA A 63 5.77 2.42 2.46
N ALA A 64 5.53 1.70 1.36
CA ALA A 64 4.92 0.37 1.41
C ALA A 64 5.78 -0.68 2.12
N GLN A 65 7.10 -0.49 2.21
CA GLN A 65 7.97 -1.40 2.97
C GLN A 65 7.64 -1.40 4.47
N TYR A 66 7.03 -0.34 4.97
CA TYR A 66 6.63 -0.17 6.36
C TYR A 66 5.15 -0.53 6.58
N MET A 67 4.51 -1.21 5.63
CA MET A 67 3.10 -1.59 5.71
C MET A 67 2.92 -3.10 5.89
N ILE A 68 2.12 -3.48 6.88
CA ILE A 68 1.64 -4.84 7.10
C ILE A 68 0.19 -4.91 6.61
N VAL A 69 -0.10 -5.85 5.72
CA VAL A 69 -1.47 -6.12 5.27
C VAL A 69 -2.01 -7.36 5.97
N ARG A 70 -3.13 -7.23 6.67
CA ARG A 70 -3.83 -8.35 7.28
C ARG A 70 -5.25 -8.46 6.71
N SER A 71 -5.52 -9.63 6.14
CA SER A 71 -6.87 -10.01 5.73
C SER A 71 -7.71 -10.39 6.95
N LEU A 72 -8.94 -9.91 7.00
CA LEU A 72 -9.91 -10.21 8.06
C LEU A 72 -10.91 -11.32 7.66
N MET A 73 -10.49 -12.33 6.89
CA MET A 73 -11.39 -13.45 6.57
C MET A 73 -11.91 -14.08 7.86
N ASN A 74 -13.23 -14.23 7.98
CA ASN A 74 -13.82 -15.04 9.02
C ASN A 74 -13.36 -16.49 8.81
N SER A 75 -12.85 -17.10 9.88
CA SER A 75 -12.60 -18.53 9.92
C SER A 75 -13.93 -19.24 10.10
N ASP A 76 -14.52 -19.71 8.99
CA ASP A 76 -15.53 -20.78 9.02
C ASP A 76 -14.83 -22.14 9.06
#